data_AF-S4P229-F1
#
_entry.id   AF-S4P229-F1
#
_cell.length_a   1.000
_cell.length_b   1.000
_cell.length_c   1.000
_cell.angle_alpha   90.00
_cell.angle_beta   90.00
_cell.angle_gamma   90.00
#
_symmetry.space_group_name_H-M   'P 1'
#
loop_
_entity.id
_entity.type
_entity.pdbx_description
1 polymer ?
#
loop_
_entity_poly.entity_id
_entity_poly.type
_entity_poly.pdbx_seq_one_letter_code
_entity_poly.pdbx_strand_id
1 'polypeptide(L)' 'MPNVARLTEEAMTEVYSKYSFQKKEDTKNLAINAFHDDILNRITAYPVVIIEGPTGCGKTTQVPQWILDDA' A
#
# COMPACT_ATOMS: atom_id res chain seq x y z
N MET A 1 -23.31 -1.76 8.83
CA MET A 1 -21.94 -1.58 8.33
C MET A 1 -21.10 -1.14 9.52
N PRO A 2 -19.92 -1.74 9.80
CA PRO A 2 -19.07 -1.28 10.89
C PRO A 2 -18.67 0.16 10.59
N ASN A 3 -18.89 1.06 11.55
CA ASN A 3 -18.60 2.47 11.43
C ASN A 3 -17.08 2.69 11.48
N VAL A 4 -16.46 2.88 10.32
CA VAL A 4 -15.01 3.16 10.19
C VAL A 4 -14.60 4.44 10.97
N ALA A 5 -15.56 5.31 11.31
CA ALA A 5 -15.32 6.56 12.01
C ALA A 5 -14.99 6.45 13.52
N ARG A 6 -14.76 5.25 14.07
CA ARG A 6 -14.49 5.06 15.52
C ARG A 6 -13.34 4.12 15.85
N LEU A 7 -12.28 4.13 15.06
CA LEU A 7 -10.99 3.61 15.53
C LEU A 7 -10.34 4.71 16.37
N THR A 8 -10.07 4.42 17.64
CA THR A 8 -9.33 5.34 18.52
C THR A 8 -7.89 5.43 18.00
N GLU A 9 -7.22 6.58 18.20
CA GLU A 9 -5.80 6.74 17.83
C GLU A 9 -4.92 5.66 18.47
N GLU A 10 -5.26 5.25 19.70
CA GLU A 10 -4.61 4.15 20.41
C GLU A 10 -4.71 2.81 19.65
N ALA A 11 -5.90 2.46 19.15
CA ALA A 11 -6.11 1.24 18.38
C ALA A 11 -5.40 1.28 17.02
N MET A 12 -5.32 2.45 16.38
CA MET A 12 -4.55 2.64 15.15
C MET A 12 -3.04 2.48 15.39
N THR A 13 -2.54 3.01 16.50
CA THR A 13 -1.12 2.97 16.86
C THR A 13 -0.66 1.57 17.29
N GLU A 14 -1.55 0.78 17.93
CA GLU A 14 -1.24 -0.60 18.32
C GLU A 14 -0.79 -1.45 17.13
N VAL A 15 -1.48 -1.35 15.99
CA VAL A 15 -1.16 -2.11 14.77
C VAL A 15 0.25 -1.79 14.28
N TYR A 16 0.62 -0.51 14.24
CA TYR A 16 1.95 -0.07 13.83
C TYR A 16 3.05 -0.49 14.81
N SER A 17 2.72 -0.64 16.10
CA SER A 17 3.66 -1.15 17.10
C SER A 17 3.84 -2.67 17.06
N LYS A 18 2.79 -3.40 16.64
CA LYS A 18 2.75 -4.87 16.69
C LYS A 18 3.37 -5.53 15.46
N TYR A 19 3.30 -4.89 14.30
CA TYR A 19 3.77 -5.46 13.03
C TYR A 19 4.94 -4.65 12.46
N SER A 20 5.94 -5.35 11.90
CA SER A 20 7.01 -4.69 11.16
C SER A 20 6.55 -4.37 9.75
N PHE A 21 6.56 -3.08 9.40
CA PHE A 21 6.29 -2.56 8.06
C PHE A 21 7.58 -2.23 7.30
N GLN A 22 8.72 -2.79 7.75
CA GLN A 22 9.99 -2.60 7.05
C GLN A 22 9.94 -3.22 5.66
N LYS A 23 10.43 -2.47 4.68
CA LYS A 23 10.53 -2.88 3.29
C LYS A 23 11.41 -4.13 3.17
N LYS A 24 10.90 -5.17 2.51
CA LYS A 24 11.69 -6.36 2.17
C LYS A 24 12.65 -6.02 1.03
N GLU A 25 13.92 -6.40 1.15
CA GLU A 25 14.98 -6.00 0.20
C GLU A 25 14.86 -6.67 -1.20
N ASP A 26 14.21 -7.84 -1.28
CA ASP A 26 14.17 -8.67 -2.49
C ASP A 26 13.08 -8.29 -3.51
N THR A 27 12.48 -7.10 -3.41
CA THR A 27 11.36 -6.74 -4.29
C THR A 27 11.78 -6.05 -5.59
N LYS A 28 13.06 -5.70 -5.76
CA LYS A 28 13.57 -4.87 -6.88
C LYS A 28 13.23 -5.37 -8.29
N ASN A 29 13.07 -6.69 -8.46
CA ASN A 29 12.83 -7.31 -9.77
C ASN A 29 11.34 -7.53 -10.11
N LEU A 30 10.42 -7.09 -9.26
CA LEU A 30 8.99 -7.22 -9.55
C LEU A 30 8.58 -6.27 -10.68
N ALA A 31 7.84 -6.80 -11.66
CA ALA A 31 7.41 -6.04 -12.83
C ALA A 31 6.61 -4.76 -12.48
N ILE A 32 5.91 -4.76 -11.35
CA ILE A 32 5.14 -3.59 -10.90
C ILE A 32 6.02 -2.38 -10.56
N ASN A 33 7.29 -2.58 -10.20
CA ASN A 33 8.18 -1.49 -9.80
C ASN A 33 8.39 -0.45 -10.92
N ALA A 34 8.31 -0.87 -12.18
CA ALA A 34 8.39 0.03 -13.33
C ALA A 34 7.23 1.05 -13.38
N PHE A 35 6.16 0.82 -12.62
CA PHE A 35 4.95 1.65 -12.57
C PHE A 35 4.76 2.37 -11.23
N HIS A 36 5.78 2.37 -10.36
CA HIS A 36 5.70 2.95 -9.01
C HIS A 36 5.11 4.36 -9.00
N ASP A 37 5.73 5.28 -9.74
CA ASP A 37 5.35 6.69 -9.73
C ASP A 37 3.99 6.92 -10.41
N ASP A 38 3.68 6.20 -11.50
CA ASP A 38 2.37 6.31 -12.17
C ASP A 38 1.23 5.84 -11.25
N ILE A 39 1.44 4.75 -10.50
CA ILE A 39 0.45 4.23 -9.56
C ILE A 39 0.22 5.23 -8.41
N LEU A 40 1.28 5.74 -7.77
CA LEU A 40 1.13 6.70 -6.67
C LEU A 40 0.49 8.01 -7.13
N ASN A 41 0.94 8.56 -8.27
CA ASN A 41 0.34 9.78 -8.83
C ASN A 41 -1.16 9.60 -9.13
N ARG A 42 -1.58 8.43 -9.63
CA ARG A 42 -3.00 8.14 -9.88
C ARG A 42 -3.79 8.02 -8.58
N ILE A 43 -3.25 7.35 -7.57
CA ILE A 43 -3.92 7.21 -6.26
C ILE A 43 -4.12 8.59 -5.62
N THR A 44 -3.14 9.47 -5.70
CA THR A 44 -3.24 10.83 -5.17
C THR A 44 -4.23 11.70 -5.96
N ALA A 45 -4.30 11.53 -7.28
CA ALA A 45 -5.16 12.34 -8.15
C ALA A 45 -6.63 11.88 -8.20
N TYR A 46 -6.92 10.60 -7.95
CA TYR A 46 -8.24 10.02 -8.16
C TYR A 46 -8.75 9.26 -6.94
N PRO A 47 -10.03 9.43 -6.54
CA PRO A 47 -10.59 8.75 -5.38
C PRO A 47 -10.76 7.23 -5.58
N VAL A 48 -10.79 6.76 -6.83
CA VAL A 48 -10.87 5.33 -7.18
C VAL A 48 -9.93 5.06 -8.34
N VAL A 49 -9.04 4.07 -8.18
CA VAL A 49 -8.08 3.62 -9.20
C VAL A 49 -8.20 2.11 -9.39
N ILE A 50 -8.23 1.66 -10.65
CA ILE A 50 -8.17 0.24 -11.01
C ILE A 50 -6.74 -0.08 -11.44
N ILE A 51 -6.13 -1.08 -10.79
CA ILE A 51 -4.78 -1.57 -11.12
C ILE A 51 -4.88 -3.01 -11.63
N GLU A 52 -4.66 -3.20 -12.92
CA GLU A 52 -4.61 -4.51 -13.57
C GLU A 52 -3.16 -4.97 -13.77
N GLY A 53 -2.91 -6.28 -13.66
CA GLY A 53 -1.64 -6.89 -14.04
C GLY A 53 -1.62 -8.39 -13.79
N PRO A 54 -0.64 -9.14 -14.31
CA PRO A 54 -0.59 -10.60 -14.17
C PRO A 54 -0.42 -11.06 -12.72
N THR A 55 -0.68 -12.34 -12.45
CA THR A 55 -0.38 -12.95 -11.13
C THR A 55 1.12 -12.87 -10.83
N GLY A 56 1.49 -12.71 -9.57
CA GLY A 56 2.89 -12.64 -9.14
C GLY A 56 3.62 -11.32 -9.45
N CYS A 57 3.00 -10.33 -10.12
CA CYS A 57 3.68 -9.07 -10.44
C CYS A 57 3.93 -8.14 -9.24
N GLY A 58 3.32 -8.41 -8.08
CA GLY A 58 3.54 -7.65 -6.84
C GLY A 58 2.40 -6.74 -6.38
N LYS A 59 1.23 -6.71 -7.04
CA LYS A 59 0.11 -5.80 -6.68
C LYS A 59 -0.27 -5.82 -5.20
N THR A 60 -0.61 -7.00 -4.67
CA THR A 60 -1.11 -7.17 -3.29
C THR A 60 -0.06 -6.83 -2.23
N THR A 61 1.23 -6.86 -2.57
CA THR A 61 2.32 -6.64 -1.61
C THR A 61 2.93 -5.24 -1.73
N GLN A 62 3.17 -4.76 -2.95
CA GLN A 62 3.90 -3.52 -3.18
C GLN A 62 3.00 -2.28 -3.09
N VAL A 63 1.79 -2.32 -3.66
CA VAL A 63 0.91 -1.13 -3.68
C VAL A 63 0.55 -0.66 -2.27
N PRO A 64 0.10 -1.52 -1.33
CA PRO A 64 -0.17 -1.08 0.03
C PRO A 64 1.08 -0.55 0.76
N GLN A 65 2.25 -1.15 0.53
CA GLN A 65 3.49 -0.70 1.14
C GLN A 65 3.89 0.69 0.63
N TRP A 66 3.76 0.95 -0.67
CA TRP A 66 4.07 2.28 -1.23
C TRP A 66 3.15 3.36 -0.71
N ILE A 67 1.85 3.06 -0.53
CA ILE A 67 0.90 3.98 0.10
C ILE A 67 1.31 4.29 1.55
N LEU A 68 1.81 3.29 2.28
CA LEU A 68 2.33 3.49 3.64
C LEU A 68 3.66 4.24 3.68
N ASP A 69 4.54 4.04 2.70
CA ASP A 69 5.86 4.68 2.63
C ASP A 69 5.80 6.14 2.15
N ASP A 70 4.79 6.51 1.35
CA ASP A 70 4.58 7.86 0.81
C ASP A 70 3.84 8.80 1.78
N ALA A 71 3.10 8.24 2.75
CA ALA A 71 2.33 8.96 3.77
C ALA A 71 3.18 9.44 4.95
#